data_AF-A0A8K0VJ41-F1
#
_entry.id   AF-A0A8K0VJ41-F1
#
_cell.length_a   1.000
_cell.length_b   1.000
_cell.length_c   1.000
_cell.angle_alpha   90.00
_cell.angle_beta   90.00
_cell.angle_gamma   90.00
#
_symmetry.space_group_name_H-M   'P 1'
#
loop_
_entity.id
_entity.type
_entity.pdbx_description
1 polymer ?
#
loop_
_entity_poly.entity_id
_entity_poly.type
_entity_poly.pdbx_seq_one_letter_code
_entity_poly.pdbx_strand_id
1 'polypeptide(L)'
;MDFLKSILPEAKGILPYYMIILSLTSIGNSLQSYATLHFSRRVYNGRFIRNPKLPARTAKFEPEDSTSKLIPAQNDPKATDQLTPLAGRLFGTWTLITCIVRCYAAYNLHIGPVYTIAYWTYIVALGHFATELFIFKSMTFGVPQMFPFTLATLSLIWMPLVRDHYVEFN
;
A
#
# COMPACT_ATOMS: atom_id res chain seq x y z
N MET A 1 9.38 -23.40 -22.83
CA MET A 1 8.89 -23.62 -21.45
C MET A 1 10.04 -23.63 -20.44
N ASP A 2 11.28 -23.81 -20.88
CA ASP A 2 12.46 -23.94 -19.99
C ASP A 2 12.91 -22.61 -19.36
N PHE A 3 12.79 -21.49 -20.09
CA PHE A 3 13.11 -20.16 -19.55
C PHE A 3 12.19 -19.73 -18.38
N LEU A 4 10.91 -20.12 -18.42
CA LEU A 4 9.98 -19.82 -17.33
C LEU A 4 10.30 -20.65 -16.09
N LYS A 5 10.73 -21.91 -16.28
CA LYS A 5 11.17 -22.78 -15.17
C LYS A 5 12.45 -22.27 -14.49
N SER A 6 13.38 -21.67 -15.24
CA SER A 6 14.62 -21.14 -14.65
C SER A 6 14.43 -19.86 -13.83
N ILE A 7 13.30 -19.16 -14.00
CA ILE A 7 13.04 -17.89 -13.30
C ILE A 7 11.99 -18.08 -12.20
N LEU A 8 11.02 -18.98 -12.37
CA LEU A 8 10.00 -19.21 -11.35
C LEU A 8 10.57 -20.01 -10.17
N PRO A 9 10.12 -19.73 -8.94
CA PRO A 9 10.55 -20.49 -7.77
C PRO A 9 10.17 -21.96 -7.93
N GLU A 10 11.11 -22.88 -7.67
CA GLU A 10 10.83 -24.31 -7.47
C GLU A 10 10.14 -24.51 -6.12
N ALA A 11 8.91 -24.02 -6.04
CA ALA A 11 8.22 -23.79 -4.79
C ALA A 11 7.21 -24.90 -4.50
N LYS A 12 7.20 -25.38 -3.25
CA LYS A 12 6.09 -26.16 -2.69
C LYS A 12 4.84 -25.29 -2.72
N GLY A 13 3.72 -25.76 -3.28
CA GLY A 13 2.45 -25.01 -3.25
C GLY A 13 2.37 -23.77 -4.15
N ILE A 14 1.31 -22.96 -3.97
CA ILE A 14 0.90 -21.87 -4.89
C ILE A 14 1.33 -20.48 -4.40
N LEU A 15 1.59 -20.30 -3.09
CA LEU A 15 1.83 -19.01 -2.47
C LEU A 15 3.03 -18.22 -3.08
N PRO A 16 4.16 -18.86 -3.43
CA PRO A 16 5.27 -18.22 -4.14
C PRO A 16 4.86 -17.57 -5.45
N TYR A 17 4.07 -18.27 -6.28
CA TYR A 17 3.59 -17.74 -7.55
C TYR A 17 2.65 -16.56 -7.34
N TYR A 18 1.77 -16.64 -6.33
CA TYR A 18 0.92 -15.53 -5.92
C TYR A 18 1.75 -14.29 -5.53
N MET A 19 2.80 -14.47 -4.73
CA MET A 19 3.70 -13.37 -4.34
C MET A 19 4.42 -12.75 -5.54
N ILE A 20 4.85 -13.55 -6.52
CA ILE A 20 5.46 -13.03 -7.76
C ILE A 20 4.44 -12.21 -8.57
N ILE A 21 3.23 -12.70 -8.77
CA ILE A 21 2.17 -11.98 -9.51
C ILE A 21 1.84 -10.65 -8.82
N LEU A 22 1.69 -10.64 -7.50
CA LEU A 22 1.46 -9.42 -6.74
C LEU A 22 2.64 -8.45 -6.84
N SER A 23 3.86 -8.97 -6.84
CA SER A 23 5.07 -8.15 -6.92
C SER A 23 5.20 -7.50 -8.29
N LEU A 24 4.94 -8.24 -9.38
CA LEU A 24 4.89 -7.69 -10.73
C LEU A 24 3.82 -6.59 -10.87
N THR A 25 2.63 -6.83 -10.32
CA THR A 25 1.57 -5.81 -10.27
C THR A 25 2.02 -4.55 -9.52
N SER A 26 2.73 -4.75 -8.40
CA SER A 26 3.25 -3.68 -7.55
C SER A 26 4.37 -2.89 -8.23
N ILE A 27 5.24 -3.54 -9.00
CA ILE A 27 6.27 -2.86 -9.83
C ILE A 27 5.60 -1.96 -10.87
N GLY A 28 4.57 -2.47 -11.57
CA GLY A 28 3.79 -1.65 -12.50
C GLY A 28 3.15 -0.44 -11.82
N ASN A 29 2.54 -0.65 -10.64
CA ASN A 29 1.96 0.44 -9.85
C ASN A 29 3.02 1.45 -9.36
N SER A 30 4.20 0.99 -8.99
CA SER A 30 5.33 1.84 -8.59
C SER A 30 5.74 2.74 -9.74
N LEU A 31 6.07 2.18 -10.91
CA LEU A 31 6.43 2.94 -12.12
C LEU A 31 5.35 3.95 -12.49
N GLN A 32 4.09 3.51 -12.46
CA GLN A 32 2.95 4.38 -12.73
C GLN A 32 2.87 5.56 -11.76
N SER A 33 3.14 5.35 -10.46
CA SER A 33 3.08 6.42 -9.45
C SER A 33 4.18 7.49 -9.62
N TYR A 34 5.27 7.16 -10.33
CA TYR A 34 6.28 8.13 -10.76
C TYR A 34 5.89 8.86 -12.05
N ALA A 35 5.14 8.21 -12.93
CA ALA A 35 4.75 8.77 -14.22
C ALA A 35 3.46 9.60 -14.16
N THR A 36 2.48 9.22 -13.32
CA THR A 36 1.16 9.85 -13.27
C THR A 36 0.49 9.70 -11.91
N LEU A 37 -0.29 10.73 -11.53
CA LEU A 37 -1.11 10.70 -10.32
C LEU A 37 -2.52 10.12 -10.55
N HIS A 38 -2.90 9.86 -11.79
CA HIS A 38 -4.29 9.56 -12.18
C HIS A 38 -4.91 8.45 -11.33
N PHE A 39 -4.26 7.29 -11.22
CA PHE A 39 -4.81 6.14 -10.52
C PHE A 39 -4.74 6.29 -9.00
N SER A 40 -3.64 6.81 -8.48
CA SER A 40 -3.51 7.08 -7.05
C SER A 40 -4.56 8.08 -6.58
N ARG A 41 -4.95 9.08 -7.38
CA ARG A 41 -6.08 9.98 -7.06
C ARG A 41 -7.43 9.28 -7.02
N ARG A 42 -7.60 8.20 -7.80
CA ARG A 42 -8.84 7.40 -7.74
C ARG A 42 -8.93 6.59 -6.45
N VAL A 43 -7.80 6.17 -5.90
CA VAL A 43 -7.72 5.49 -4.60
C VAL A 43 -7.87 6.50 -3.46
N TYR A 44 -7.07 7.57 -3.47
CA TYR A 44 -7.11 8.69 -2.51
C TYR A 44 -8.01 9.82 -3.03
N ASN A 45 -9.32 9.56 -3.08
CA ASN A 45 -10.32 10.45 -3.67
C ASN A 45 -11.04 11.35 -2.65
N GLY A 46 -10.57 11.40 -1.40
CA GLY A 46 -11.06 12.31 -0.37
C GLY A 46 -10.74 13.76 -0.72
N ARG A 47 -11.71 14.66 -0.52
CA ARG A 47 -11.57 16.10 -0.80
C ARG A 47 -11.49 16.89 0.49
N PHE A 48 -10.66 17.93 0.50
CA PHE A 48 -10.35 18.71 1.69
C PHE A 48 -10.31 20.20 1.42
N ILE A 49 -10.57 20.99 2.46
CA ILE A 49 -10.36 22.44 2.49
C ILE A 49 -9.40 22.81 3.60
N ARG A 50 -8.79 24.00 3.52
CA ARG A 50 -7.99 24.57 4.60
C ARG A 50 -8.85 24.73 5.85
N ASN A 51 -8.35 24.29 6.99
CA ASN A 51 -9.03 24.41 8.26
C ASN A 51 -9.13 25.88 8.69
N PRO A 52 -10.34 26.48 8.74
CA PRO A 52 -10.51 27.90 9.09
C PRO A 52 -10.28 28.17 10.57
N LYS A 53 -10.21 27.12 11.41
CA LYS A 53 -10.01 27.23 12.86
C LYS A 53 -8.54 27.24 13.28
N LEU A 54 -7.60 27.15 12.34
CA LEU A 54 -6.18 27.23 12.68
C LEU A 54 -5.82 28.63 13.19
N PRO A 55 -5.02 28.74 14.27
CA PRO A 55 -4.55 30.04 14.73
C PRO A 55 -3.61 30.67 13.69
N ALA A 56 -3.45 32.00 13.76
CA ALA A 56 -2.48 32.71 12.93
C ALA A 56 -1.04 32.33 13.28
N ARG A 57 -0.11 32.56 12.35
CA ARG A 57 1.31 32.34 12.56
C ARG A 57 1.82 33.14 13.76
N THR A 58 2.63 32.51 14.60
CA THR A 58 3.35 33.15 15.71
C THR A 58 4.81 32.72 15.69
N ALA A 59 5.63 33.29 16.58
CA ALA A 59 7.03 32.90 16.73
C ALA A 59 7.24 31.41 17.09
N LYS A 60 6.22 30.73 17.63
CA LYS A 60 6.27 29.32 18.04
C LYS A 60 5.32 28.42 17.26
N PHE A 61 4.55 28.97 16.32
CA PHE A 61 3.53 28.23 15.61
C PHE A 61 3.48 28.62 14.13
N GLU A 62 3.69 27.63 13.26
CA GLU A 62 3.53 27.74 11.81
C GLU A 62 2.29 26.91 11.39
N PRO A 63 1.19 27.56 10.94
CA PRO A 63 -0.02 26.85 10.52
C PRO A 63 0.21 25.79 9.43
N GLU A 64 1.21 26.00 8.55
CA GLU A 64 1.53 25.04 7.46
C GLU A 64 2.12 23.72 7.95
N ASP A 65 2.71 23.71 9.15
CA ASP A 65 3.28 22.53 9.80
C ASP A 65 2.23 21.71 10.56
N SER A 66 1.02 22.25 10.73
CA SER A 66 -0.06 21.54 11.44
C SER A 66 -0.54 20.31 10.65
N THR A 67 -0.62 19.16 11.31
CA THR A 67 -1.26 17.95 10.76
C THR A 67 -2.76 18.14 10.55
N SER A 68 -3.37 19.12 11.21
CA SER A 68 -4.80 19.47 11.09
C SER A 68 -5.07 20.60 10.11
N LYS A 69 -4.10 20.92 9.23
CA LYS A 69 -4.21 22.04 8.29
C LYS A 69 -5.32 21.89 7.25
N LEU A 70 -5.71 20.65 6.97
CA LEU A 70 -6.77 20.30 6.05
C LEU A 70 -7.87 19.54 6.80
N ILE A 71 -9.13 19.82 6.48
CA ILE A 71 -10.30 19.10 7.00
C ILE A 71 -11.13 18.51 5.84
N PRO A 72 -11.75 17.33 6.03
CA PRO A 72 -12.57 16.70 4.99
C PRO A 72 -13.76 17.59 4.58
N ALA A 73 -14.00 17.70 3.28
CA ALA A 73 -15.05 18.51 2.68
C ALA A 73 -15.48 17.93 1.32
N GLN A 74 -15.95 16.66 1.33
CA GLN A 74 -16.21 15.88 0.10
C GLN A 74 -17.11 16.58 -0.93
N ASN A 75 -18.10 17.33 -0.46
CA ASN A 75 -19.14 17.95 -1.30
C ASN A 75 -18.89 19.43 -1.62
N ASP A 76 -17.76 20.00 -1.18
CA ASP A 76 -17.45 21.41 -1.44
C ASP A 76 -16.77 21.56 -2.81
N PRO A 77 -17.28 22.42 -3.72
CA PRO A 77 -16.69 22.61 -5.04
C PRO A 77 -15.27 23.18 -5.01
N LYS A 78 -14.87 23.84 -3.91
CA LYS A 78 -13.52 24.37 -3.69
C LYS A 78 -12.57 23.36 -3.05
N ALA A 79 -13.07 22.24 -2.55
CA ALA A 79 -12.22 21.22 -1.93
C ALA A 79 -11.33 20.54 -2.96
N THR A 80 -10.13 20.12 -2.55
CA THR A 80 -9.15 19.43 -3.42
C THR A 80 -8.64 18.15 -2.76
N ASP A 81 -8.12 17.20 -3.54
CA ASP A 81 -7.41 16.05 -2.98
C ASP A 81 -6.06 16.44 -2.36
N GLN A 82 -5.52 15.57 -1.50
CA GLN A 82 -4.20 15.77 -0.88
C GLN A 82 -3.06 15.14 -1.70
N LEU A 83 -3.34 14.54 -2.87
CA LEU A 83 -2.32 13.81 -3.60
C LEU A 83 -1.45 14.74 -4.43
N THR A 84 -0.22 14.93 -3.95
CA THR A 84 0.83 15.71 -4.61
C THR A 84 1.77 14.80 -5.42
N PRO A 85 2.55 15.35 -6.37
CA PRO A 85 3.59 14.59 -7.06
C PRO A 85 4.62 13.95 -6.12
N LEU A 86 4.96 14.61 -5.00
CA LEU A 86 5.85 14.06 -4.00
C LEU A 86 5.21 12.85 -3.29
N ALA A 87 3.95 12.97 -2.86
CA ALA A 87 3.22 11.87 -2.24
C ALA A 87 3.08 10.66 -3.19
N GLY A 88 2.83 10.91 -4.48
CA GLY A 88 2.83 9.85 -5.51
C GLY A 88 4.15 9.09 -5.59
N ARG A 89 5.29 9.79 -5.63
CA ARG A 89 6.61 9.14 -5.63
C ARG A 89 6.88 8.36 -4.34
N LEU A 90 6.55 8.92 -3.17
CA LEU A 90 6.70 8.22 -1.88
C LEU A 90 5.87 6.93 -1.84
N PHE A 91 4.62 6.98 -2.31
CA PHE A 91 3.77 5.79 -2.44
C PHE A 91 4.38 4.75 -3.40
N GLY A 92 4.93 5.22 -4.53
CA GLY A 92 5.64 4.36 -5.48
C GLY A 92 6.89 3.70 -4.86
N THR A 93 7.71 4.44 -4.12
CA THR A 93 8.89 3.91 -3.42
C THR A 93 8.51 2.87 -2.37
N TRP A 94 7.50 3.18 -1.54
CA TRP A 94 7.01 2.26 -0.52
C TRP A 94 6.47 0.95 -1.13
N THR A 95 5.74 1.05 -2.24
CA THR A 95 5.25 -0.10 -3.01
C THR A 95 6.40 -0.93 -3.58
N LEU A 96 7.46 -0.28 -4.07
CA LEU A 96 8.66 -0.96 -4.61
C LEU A 96 9.41 -1.74 -3.51
N ILE A 97 9.61 -1.14 -2.34
CA ILE A 97 10.24 -1.83 -1.21
C ILE A 97 9.42 -3.07 -0.83
N THR A 98 8.09 -2.92 -0.76
CA THR A 98 7.17 -4.01 -0.44
C THR A 98 7.25 -5.15 -1.46
N CYS A 99 7.34 -4.84 -2.75
CA CYS A 99 7.45 -5.89 -3.78
C CYS A 99 8.82 -6.58 -3.77
N ILE A 100 9.90 -5.88 -3.45
CA ILE A 100 11.23 -6.49 -3.29
C ILE A 100 11.20 -7.53 -2.17
N VAL A 101 10.59 -7.20 -1.02
CA VAL A 101 10.41 -8.14 0.09
C VAL A 101 9.61 -9.37 -0.35
N ARG A 102 8.50 -9.18 -1.05
CA ARG A 102 7.64 -10.28 -1.53
C ARG A 102 8.32 -11.13 -2.61
N CYS A 103 9.06 -10.53 -3.53
CA CYS A 103 9.88 -11.25 -4.51
C CYS A 103 10.91 -12.13 -3.79
N TYR A 104 11.65 -11.57 -2.83
CA TYR A 104 12.65 -12.34 -2.09
C TYR A 104 12.00 -13.46 -1.26
N ALA A 105 10.87 -13.17 -0.62
CA ALA A 105 10.14 -14.16 0.15
C ALA A 105 9.59 -15.30 -0.71
N ALA A 106 9.17 -15.05 -1.95
CA ALA A 106 8.67 -16.09 -2.84
C ALA A 106 9.68 -17.25 -3.05
N TYR A 107 10.99 -16.98 -3.01
CA TYR A 107 12.03 -18.02 -3.12
C TYR A 107 12.46 -18.60 -1.77
N ASN A 108 12.04 -17.99 -0.66
CA ASN A 108 12.59 -18.24 0.67
C ASN A 108 11.50 -18.45 1.74
N LEU A 109 10.31 -18.92 1.37
CA LEU A 109 9.21 -19.14 2.32
C LEU A 109 9.49 -20.23 3.37
N HIS A 110 10.50 -21.07 3.14
CA HIS A 110 10.97 -22.06 4.11
C HIS A 110 11.65 -21.42 5.33
N ILE A 111 12.03 -20.15 5.25
CA ILE A 111 12.64 -19.38 6.33
C ILE A 111 11.55 -18.56 7.04
N GLY A 112 11.26 -18.91 8.29
CA GLY A 112 10.20 -18.32 9.12
C GLY A 112 10.28 -16.79 9.25
N PRO A 113 11.45 -16.20 9.52
CA PRO A 113 11.62 -14.75 9.53
C PRO A 113 11.28 -14.08 8.18
N VAL A 114 11.65 -14.70 7.06
CA VAL A 114 11.37 -14.18 5.71
C VAL A 114 9.87 -14.28 5.38
N TYR A 115 9.25 -15.39 5.77
CA TYR A 115 7.80 -15.56 5.69
C TYR A 115 7.08 -14.46 6.48
N THR A 116 7.55 -14.21 7.70
CA THR A 116 6.95 -13.27 8.65
C THR A 116 7.09 -11.82 8.17
N ILE A 117 8.26 -11.42 7.65
CA ILE A 117 8.42 -10.06 7.12
C ILE A 117 7.54 -9.82 5.87
N ALA A 118 7.38 -10.83 5.01
CA ALA A 118 6.45 -10.75 3.88
C ALA A 118 5.00 -10.60 4.37
N TYR A 119 4.60 -11.36 5.38
CA TYR A 119 3.30 -11.25 6.03
C TYR A 119 3.05 -9.83 6.58
N TRP A 120 4.03 -9.25 7.27
CA TRP A 120 3.96 -7.88 7.79
C TRP A 120 3.74 -6.82 6.70
N THR A 121 4.23 -7.02 5.47
CA THR A 121 3.94 -6.08 4.37
C THR A 121 2.45 -5.97 4.08
N TYR A 122 1.68 -7.04 4.26
CA TYR A 122 0.22 -7.02 4.08
C TYR A 122 -0.49 -6.39 5.28
N ILE A 123 0.02 -6.60 6.50
CA ILE A 123 -0.50 -5.94 7.71
C ILE A 123 -0.37 -4.43 7.58
N VAL A 124 0.83 -3.94 7.24
CA VAL A 124 1.11 -2.51 7.09
C VAL A 124 0.25 -1.92 5.96
N ALA A 125 0.12 -2.61 4.83
CA ALA A 125 -0.71 -2.15 3.73
C ALA A 125 -2.19 -2.03 4.12
N LEU A 126 -2.77 -3.07 4.74
CA LEU A 126 -4.18 -3.03 5.16
C LEU A 126 -4.40 -1.97 6.25
N GLY A 127 -3.50 -1.89 7.23
CA GLY A 127 -3.54 -0.88 8.29
C GLY A 127 -3.51 0.54 7.74
N HIS A 128 -2.59 0.83 6.82
CA HIS A 128 -2.52 2.11 6.11
C HIS A 128 -3.85 2.45 5.43
N PHE A 129 -4.34 1.58 4.53
CA PHE A 129 -5.60 1.81 3.81
C PHE A 129 -6.81 1.94 4.76
N ALA A 130 -6.85 1.18 5.86
CA ALA A 130 -7.90 1.29 6.87
C ALA A 130 -7.85 2.66 7.57
N THR A 131 -6.67 3.16 7.95
CA THR A 131 -6.56 4.50 8.57
C THR A 131 -6.94 5.62 7.61
N GLU A 132 -6.55 5.51 6.33
CA GLU A 132 -6.93 6.47 5.28
C GLU A 132 -8.45 6.52 5.05
N LEU A 133 -9.13 5.37 5.14
CA LEU A 133 -10.58 5.25 4.99
C LEU A 133 -11.35 5.72 6.25
N PHE A 134 -10.94 5.26 7.44
CA PHE A 134 -11.73 5.43 8.66
C PHE A 134 -11.32 6.65 9.48
N ILE A 135 -10.06 7.07 9.46
CA ILE A 135 -9.52 8.14 10.30
C ILE A 135 -9.28 9.40 9.47
N PHE A 136 -8.41 9.32 8.46
CA PHE A 136 -7.98 10.51 7.70
C PHE A 136 -8.98 10.95 6.62
N LYS A 137 -9.91 10.06 6.23
CA LYS A 137 -10.96 10.33 5.23
C LYS A 137 -10.41 10.79 3.87
N SER A 138 -9.18 10.40 3.57
CA SER A 138 -8.52 10.63 2.27
C SER A 138 -8.99 9.63 1.21
N MET A 139 -9.75 8.60 1.61
CA MET A 139 -10.41 7.64 0.74
C MET A 139 -11.89 7.53 1.07
N THR A 140 -12.70 7.30 0.04
CA THR A 140 -14.04 6.74 0.18
C THR A 140 -14.02 5.27 -0.21
N PHE A 141 -15.00 4.48 0.25
CA PHE A 141 -15.09 3.09 -0.20
C PHE A 141 -15.70 3.04 -1.61
N GLY A 142 -14.99 2.42 -2.55
CA GLY A 142 -15.37 2.33 -3.95
C GLY A 142 -14.56 1.28 -4.71
N VAL A 143 -14.84 1.13 -6.00
CA VAL A 143 -14.18 0.13 -6.87
C VAL A 143 -12.64 0.23 -6.86
N PRO A 144 -12.02 1.43 -6.98
CA PRO A 144 -10.56 1.55 -6.93
C PRO A 144 -9.93 1.03 -5.63
N GLN A 145 -10.65 1.12 -4.52
CA GLN A 145 -10.20 0.73 -3.18
C GLN A 145 -10.42 -0.77 -2.92
N MET A 146 -11.46 -1.38 -3.51
CA MET A 146 -11.75 -2.81 -3.30
C MET A 146 -10.55 -3.71 -3.63
N PHE A 147 -9.76 -3.35 -4.65
CA PHE A 147 -8.61 -4.15 -5.07
C PHE A 147 -7.53 -4.28 -3.97
N PRO A 148 -6.93 -3.19 -3.44
CA PRO A 148 -5.95 -3.31 -2.38
C PRO A 148 -6.50 -3.96 -1.10
N PHE A 149 -7.76 -3.65 -0.72
CA PHE A 149 -8.38 -4.28 0.45
C PHE A 149 -8.57 -5.79 0.28
N THR A 150 -9.03 -6.24 -0.88
CA THR A 150 -9.26 -7.67 -1.15
C THR A 150 -7.96 -8.46 -1.12
N LEU A 151 -6.92 -7.97 -1.81
CA LEU A 151 -5.65 -8.68 -1.91
C LEU A 151 -4.91 -8.74 -0.56
N ALA A 152 -4.90 -7.64 0.19
CA ALA A 152 -4.29 -7.62 1.50
C ALA A 152 -5.06 -8.53 2.47
N THR A 153 -6.39 -8.47 2.49
CA THR A 153 -7.22 -9.33 3.36
C THR A 153 -7.05 -10.81 3.03
N LEU A 154 -7.07 -11.16 1.73
CA LEU A 154 -6.82 -12.53 1.29
C LEU A 154 -5.46 -13.04 1.77
N SER A 155 -4.41 -12.24 1.62
CA SER A 155 -3.06 -12.59 2.08
C SER A 155 -3.01 -12.75 3.60
N LEU A 156 -3.69 -11.86 4.34
CA LEU A 156 -3.71 -11.85 5.79
C LEU A 156 -4.41 -13.07 6.40
N ILE A 157 -5.39 -13.62 5.70
CA ILE A 157 -6.08 -14.86 6.09
C ILE A 157 -5.29 -16.07 5.59
N TRP A 158 -4.88 -16.08 4.32
CA TRP A 158 -4.31 -17.27 3.69
C TRP A 158 -2.93 -17.63 4.22
N MET A 159 -2.03 -16.64 4.37
CA MET A 159 -0.65 -16.91 4.78
C MET A 159 -0.58 -17.64 6.14
N PRO A 160 -1.22 -17.17 7.23
CA PRO A 160 -1.19 -17.89 8.50
C PRO A 160 -1.73 -19.33 8.39
N LEU A 161 -2.80 -19.55 7.61
CA LEU A 161 -3.42 -20.87 7.45
C LEU A 161 -2.50 -21.89 6.77
N VAL A 162 -1.60 -21.44 5.91
CA VAL A 162 -0.67 -22.33 5.20
C VAL A 162 0.75 -22.27 5.73
N ARG A 163 1.03 -21.52 6.80
CA ARG A 163 2.39 -21.27 7.29
C ARG A 163 3.19 -22.57 7.48
N ASP A 164 2.59 -23.57 8.12
CA ASP A 164 3.25 -24.84 8.43
C ASP A 164 3.53 -25.71 7.19
N HIS A 165 2.86 -25.43 6.06
CA HIS A 165 3.18 -26.06 4.78
C HIS A 165 4.47 -25.53 4.17
N TYR A 166 4.83 -24.28 4.47
CA TYR A 166 5.96 -23.60 3.84
C TYR A 166 7.17 -23.49 4.77
N VAL A 167 6.99 -23.09 6.03
CA VAL A 167 8.08 -22.76 6.95
C VAL A 167 8.70 -24.02 7.53
N GLU A 168 10.02 -24.15 7.38
CA GLU A 168 10.81 -25.29 7.87
C GLU A 168 11.75 -24.88 9.01
N PHE A 169 12.26 -23.64 8.98
CA PHE A 169 13.23 -23.11 9.95
C PHE A 169 12.72 -21.80 10.55
N ASN A 170 12.87 -21.58 11.86
CA ASN A 170 12.56 -20.32 12.53
C ASN A 170 13.82 -19.58 12.97
#